data_AF-A0A9E5WI87-F1
#
_entry.id   AF-A0A9E5WI87-F1
#
_cell.length_a   1.000
_cell.length_b   1.000
_cell.length_c   1.000
_cell.angle_alpha   90.00
_cell.angle_beta   90.00
_cell.angle_gamma   90.00
#
_symmetry.space_group_name_H-M   'P 1'
#
loop_
_entity.id
_entity.type
_entity.pdbx_description
1 polymer ?
#
loop_
_entity_poly.entity_id
_entity_poly.type
_entity_poly.pdbx_seq_one_letter_code
_entity_poly.pdbx_strand_id
1 'polypeptide(L)'
;MVYAANDLIGKVRTISTRSQDQRMMADKFIGKQVRVLNDSLAGVAKLNRDIRIQIGTGRDVNGLMDQRQLLVDKIAGIVPLKIYQRPHGQITITSSGGAVLLEGRPSVFGFTAAGIITPDMTKTSGALSGLTLNGKPIALGGSYGLLNGGSLSAQFQIRDETAPFASAQIDAFARNLIERFQSAGIDPTLASGAAGLFTDGGAALKPALETGLAGRLSLNAAVDPATGGAEWRIRDGLGATAPGDVGNATLISSLVDSLSARQAASSGQFSSGASSLSGLSGDLSALNSAARLHAEQSAVFAQSRLQELTLIEKQSGVDTDSEMQKLLLVEQAYAANARVISTVDKMLKTILEM
;
A
#
# COMPACT_ATOMS: atom_id res chain seq x y z
N MET A 1 -0.55 -4.26 39.01
CA MET A 1 0.45 -3.63 38.11
C MET A 1 0.88 -4.57 36.99
N VAL A 2 1.28 -5.81 37.27
CA VAL A 2 1.65 -6.84 36.26
C VAL A 2 0.64 -6.94 35.11
N TYR A 3 -0.66 -7.09 35.42
CA TYR A 3 -1.71 -7.16 34.40
C TYR A 3 -1.77 -5.94 33.47
N ALA A 4 -1.68 -4.73 34.01
CA ALA A 4 -1.71 -3.50 33.22
C ALA A 4 -0.45 -3.36 32.34
N ALA A 5 0.72 -3.77 32.86
CA ALA A 5 1.96 -3.80 32.09
C ALA A 5 1.87 -4.81 30.93
N ASN A 6 1.36 -6.00 31.19
CA ASN A 6 1.13 -7.03 30.16
C ASN A 6 0.09 -6.59 29.11
N ASP A 7 -0.98 -5.90 29.49
CA ASP A 7 -1.94 -5.31 28.54
C ASP A 7 -1.28 -4.27 27.64
N LEU A 8 -0.48 -3.36 28.20
CA LEU A 8 0.28 -2.37 27.41
C LEU A 8 1.24 -3.05 26.43
N ILE A 9 2.01 -4.05 26.91
CA ILE A 9 2.92 -4.85 26.07
C ILE A 9 2.14 -5.54 24.95
N GLY A 10 0.99 -6.15 25.26
CA GLY A 10 0.13 -6.81 24.29
C GLY A 10 -0.36 -5.86 23.20
N LYS A 11 -0.74 -4.63 23.56
CA LYS A 11 -1.14 -3.58 22.60
C LYS A 11 0.02 -3.18 21.68
N VAL A 12 1.20 -2.90 22.24
CA VAL A 12 2.40 -2.53 21.47
C VAL A 12 2.79 -3.65 20.50
N ARG A 13 2.85 -4.90 20.97
CA ARG A 13 3.11 -6.07 20.13
C ARG A 13 2.08 -6.24 19.03
N THR A 14 0.79 -6.10 19.34
CA THR A 14 -0.29 -6.22 18.35
C THR A 14 -0.13 -5.20 17.22
N ILE A 15 0.25 -3.96 17.54
CA ILE A 15 0.48 -2.94 16.51
C ILE A 15 1.69 -3.32 15.64
N SER A 16 2.79 -3.79 16.25
CA SER A 16 3.98 -4.25 15.53
C SER A 16 3.65 -5.41 14.59
N THR A 17 2.95 -6.44 15.08
CA THR A 17 2.52 -7.59 14.27
C THR A 17 1.63 -7.17 13.11
N ARG A 18 0.64 -6.30 13.34
CA ARG A 18 -0.22 -5.79 12.26
C ARG A 18 0.57 -5.07 11.18
N SER A 19 1.60 -4.30 11.54
CA SER A 19 2.46 -3.65 10.56
C SER A 19 3.22 -4.67 9.71
N GLN A 20 3.81 -5.71 10.33
CA GLN A 20 4.49 -6.78 9.59
C GLN A 20 3.53 -7.58 8.70
N ASP A 21 2.31 -7.86 9.18
CA ASP A 21 1.28 -8.51 8.38
C ASP A 21 0.92 -7.70 7.14
N GLN A 22 0.79 -6.37 7.26
CA GLN A 22 0.55 -5.49 6.11
C GLN A 22 1.69 -5.55 5.09
N ARG A 23 2.95 -5.63 5.53
CA ARG A 23 4.10 -5.79 4.62
C ARG A 23 4.05 -7.11 3.87
N MET A 24 3.78 -8.22 4.56
CA MET A 24 3.66 -9.54 3.93
C MET A 24 2.46 -9.61 2.97
N MET A 25 1.33 -9.02 3.34
CA MET A 25 0.16 -8.92 2.45
C MET A 25 0.48 -8.09 1.21
N ALA A 26 1.14 -6.94 1.37
CA ALA A 26 1.53 -6.09 0.26
C ALA A 26 2.48 -6.81 -0.71
N ASP A 27 3.50 -7.50 -0.20
CA ASP A 27 4.42 -8.31 -1.00
C ASP A 27 3.71 -9.38 -1.84
N LYS A 28 2.76 -10.09 -1.23
CA LYS A 28 1.90 -11.06 -1.92
C LYS A 28 1.03 -10.40 -2.99
N PHE A 29 0.44 -9.24 -2.69
CA PHE A 29 -0.40 -8.51 -3.64
C PHE A 29 0.40 -7.97 -4.83
N ILE A 30 1.62 -7.48 -4.62
CA ILE A 30 2.55 -7.09 -5.70
C ILE A 30 2.74 -8.27 -6.65
N GLY A 31 3.11 -9.45 -6.12
CA GLY A 31 3.32 -10.63 -6.96
C GLY A 31 2.06 -11.04 -7.74
N LYS A 32 0.87 -10.93 -7.14
CA LYS A 32 -0.41 -11.19 -7.84
C LYS A 32 -0.64 -10.17 -8.95
N GLN A 33 -0.44 -8.88 -8.68
CA GLN A 33 -0.68 -7.81 -9.64
C GLN A 33 0.31 -7.86 -10.81
N VAL A 34 1.57 -8.19 -10.58
CA VAL A 34 2.56 -8.38 -11.64
C VAL A 34 2.14 -9.50 -12.61
N ARG A 35 1.61 -10.63 -12.09
CA ARG A 35 1.05 -11.69 -12.94
C ARG A 35 -0.14 -11.21 -13.76
N VAL A 36 -1.13 -10.59 -13.10
CA VAL A 36 -2.33 -10.05 -13.78
C VAL A 36 -1.96 -9.02 -14.84
N LEU A 37 -0.97 -8.16 -14.57
CA LEU A 37 -0.47 -7.16 -15.50
C LEU A 37 0.13 -7.82 -16.75
N ASN A 38 1.03 -8.78 -16.57
CA ASN A 38 1.64 -9.52 -17.68
C ASN A 38 0.61 -10.26 -18.53
N ASP A 39 -0.30 -10.99 -17.89
CA ASP A 39 -1.34 -11.77 -18.58
C ASP A 39 -2.29 -10.85 -19.37
N SER A 40 -2.67 -9.71 -18.77
CA SER A 40 -3.55 -8.74 -19.42
C SER A 40 -2.86 -8.06 -20.61
N LEU A 41 -1.58 -7.67 -20.48
CA LEU A 41 -0.80 -7.11 -21.59
C LEU A 41 -0.64 -8.11 -22.74
N ALA A 42 -0.40 -9.38 -22.43
CA ALA A 42 -0.35 -10.44 -23.44
C ALA A 42 -1.71 -10.63 -24.14
N GLY A 43 -2.81 -10.57 -23.39
CA GLY A 43 -4.16 -10.64 -23.93
C GLY A 43 -4.48 -9.45 -24.86
N VAL A 44 -4.17 -8.22 -24.45
CA VAL A 44 -4.33 -7.03 -25.31
C VAL A 44 -3.47 -7.16 -26.57
N ALA A 45 -2.23 -7.64 -26.46
CA ALA A 45 -1.36 -7.86 -27.61
C ALA A 45 -1.94 -8.88 -28.59
N LYS A 46 -2.61 -9.94 -28.09
CA LYS A 46 -3.32 -10.92 -28.92
C LYS A 46 -4.51 -10.27 -29.63
N LEU A 47 -5.39 -9.58 -28.89
CA LEU A 47 -6.55 -8.91 -29.45
C LEU A 47 -6.18 -7.84 -30.49
N ASN A 48 -5.08 -7.10 -30.27
CA ASN A 48 -4.55 -6.16 -31.28
C ASN A 48 -4.13 -6.83 -32.59
N ARG A 49 -3.70 -8.09 -32.56
CA ARG A 49 -3.41 -8.86 -33.79
C ARG A 49 -4.70 -9.33 -34.45
N ASP A 50 -5.63 -9.86 -33.65
CA ASP A 50 -6.89 -10.41 -34.14
C ASP A 50 -7.77 -9.31 -34.78
N ILE A 51 -7.89 -8.14 -34.13
CA ILE A 51 -8.58 -6.95 -34.65
C ILE A 51 -7.98 -6.52 -36.00
N ARG A 52 -6.66 -6.42 -36.08
CA ARG A 52 -5.98 -6.03 -37.32
C ARG A 52 -6.29 -7.01 -38.47
N ILE A 53 -6.26 -8.32 -38.18
CA ILE A 53 -6.58 -9.36 -39.18
C ILE A 53 -8.04 -9.22 -39.63
N GLN A 54 -8.98 -9.08 -38.70
CA GLN A 54 -10.40 -9.01 -39.02
C GLN A 54 -10.78 -7.75 -39.82
N ILE A 55 -10.23 -6.58 -39.45
CA ILE A 55 -10.37 -5.34 -40.24
C ILE A 55 -9.83 -5.55 -41.67
N GLY A 56 -8.66 -6.19 -41.81
CA GLY A 56 -8.08 -6.49 -43.12
C GLY A 56 -8.95 -7.44 -43.98
N THR A 57 -9.83 -8.22 -43.37
CA THR A 57 -10.78 -9.13 -44.04
C THR A 57 -12.21 -8.59 -44.11
N GLY A 58 -12.46 -7.34 -43.67
CA GLY A 58 -13.80 -6.72 -43.67
C GLY A 58 -14.79 -7.34 -42.68
N ARG A 59 -14.32 -8.01 -41.62
CA ARG A 59 -15.17 -8.61 -40.58
C ARG A 59 -15.44 -7.61 -39.44
N ASP A 60 -16.54 -7.81 -38.73
CA ASP A 60 -16.87 -7.04 -37.53
C ASP A 60 -15.88 -7.34 -36.38
N VAL A 61 -15.42 -6.28 -35.70
CA VAL A 61 -14.41 -6.33 -34.64
C VAL A 61 -14.91 -5.78 -33.30
N ASN A 62 -16.16 -5.32 -33.22
CA ASN A 62 -16.68 -4.63 -32.04
C ASN A 62 -16.52 -5.47 -30.76
N GLY A 63 -16.92 -6.74 -30.80
CA GLY A 63 -16.75 -7.63 -29.63
C GLY A 63 -15.29 -7.88 -29.22
N LEU A 64 -14.33 -7.83 -30.17
CA LEU A 64 -12.90 -7.91 -29.84
C LEU A 64 -12.39 -6.60 -29.22
N MET A 65 -12.90 -5.46 -29.68
CA MET A 65 -12.59 -4.17 -29.09
C MET A 65 -13.11 -4.07 -27.66
N ASP A 66 -14.31 -4.59 -27.38
CA ASP A 66 -14.88 -4.64 -26.03
C ASP A 66 -14.05 -5.52 -25.10
N GLN A 67 -13.69 -6.74 -25.55
CA GLN A 67 -12.81 -7.62 -24.78
C GLN A 67 -11.44 -6.98 -24.51
N ARG A 68 -10.92 -6.22 -25.48
CA ARG A 68 -9.66 -5.50 -25.33
C ARG A 68 -9.80 -4.41 -24.29
N GLN A 69 -10.89 -3.66 -24.31
CA GLN A 69 -11.17 -2.61 -23.35
C GLN A 69 -11.24 -3.16 -21.93
N LEU A 70 -11.92 -4.29 -21.71
CA LEU A 70 -11.97 -4.97 -20.41
C LEU A 70 -10.58 -5.34 -19.85
N LEU A 71 -9.64 -5.73 -20.72
CA LEU A 71 -8.26 -5.99 -20.30
C LEU A 71 -7.48 -4.70 -20.04
N VAL A 72 -7.71 -3.66 -20.82
CA VAL A 72 -7.13 -2.34 -20.60
C VAL A 72 -7.58 -1.76 -19.25
N ASP A 73 -8.86 -1.89 -18.90
CA ASP A 73 -9.41 -1.42 -17.62
C ASP A 73 -8.77 -2.16 -16.43
N LYS A 74 -8.55 -3.48 -16.57
CA LYS A 74 -7.82 -4.28 -15.58
C LYS A 74 -6.38 -3.78 -15.40
N ILE A 75 -5.70 -3.42 -16.49
CA ILE A 75 -4.34 -2.86 -16.43
C ILE A 75 -4.37 -1.47 -15.75
N ALA A 76 -5.35 -0.62 -16.08
CA ALA A 76 -5.49 0.73 -15.55
C ALA A 76 -5.64 0.76 -14.01
N GLY A 77 -6.29 -0.25 -13.42
CA GLY A 77 -6.37 -0.40 -11.96
C GLY A 77 -5.05 -0.75 -11.28
N ILE A 78 -4.09 -1.33 -12.02
CA ILE A 78 -2.78 -1.72 -11.51
C ILE A 78 -1.75 -0.61 -11.74
N VAL A 79 -1.70 -0.06 -12.94
CA VAL A 79 -0.77 0.98 -13.38
C VAL A 79 -1.51 2.06 -14.17
N PRO A 80 -1.34 3.35 -13.85
CA PRO A 80 -1.91 4.43 -14.64
C PRO A 80 -1.32 4.45 -16.05
N LEU A 81 -2.19 4.54 -17.05
CA LEU A 81 -1.83 4.35 -18.45
C LEU A 81 -2.27 5.50 -19.36
N LYS A 82 -1.62 5.59 -20.52
CA LYS A 82 -2.00 6.40 -21.67
C LYS A 82 -2.13 5.48 -22.87
N ILE A 83 -3.20 5.65 -23.63
CA ILE A 83 -3.51 4.83 -24.80
C ILE A 83 -3.37 5.69 -26.05
N TYR A 84 -2.67 5.16 -27.04
CA TYR A 84 -2.52 5.80 -28.34
C TYR A 84 -3.09 4.88 -29.42
N GLN A 85 -4.02 5.41 -30.23
CA GLN A 85 -4.55 4.70 -31.39
C GLN A 85 -3.47 4.58 -32.47
N ARG A 86 -3.45 3.45 -33.16
CA ARG A 86 -2.61 3.18 -34.32
C ARG A 86 -3.47 2.76 -35.53
N PRO A 87 -2.91 2.79 -36.75
CA PRO A 87 -3.60 2.31 -37.94
C PRO A 87 -4.17 0.89 -37.75
N HIS A 88 -5.23 0.59 -38.51
CA HIS A 88 -5.91 -0.71 -38.48
C HIS A 88 -6.43 -1.12 -37.09
N GLY A 89 -6.90 -0.14 -36.31
CA GLY A 89 -7.57 -0.36 -35.02
C GLY A 89 -6.67 -0.87 -33.89
N GLN A 90 -5.34 -0.82 -34.05
CA GLN A 90 -4.40 -1.23 -33.01
C GLN A 90 -4.22 -0.14 -31.95
N ILE A 91 -3.76 -0.53 -30.75
CA ILE A 91 -3.41 0.44 -29.70
C ILE A 91 -1.99 0.23 -29.18
N THR A 92 -1.40 1.31 -28.68
CA THR A 92 -0.19 1.32 -27.86
C THR A 92 -0.51 1.81 -26.49
N ILE A 93 0.12 1.20 -25.49
CA ILE A 93 -0.10 1.53 -24.09
C ILE A 93 1.24 1.93 -23.49
N THR A 94 1.28 3.11 -22.90
CA THR A 94 2.39 3.56 -22.06
C THR A 94 1.87 3.82 -20.64
N SER A 95 2.74 3.76 -19.64
CA SER A 95 2.37 4.29 -18.33
C SER A 95 2.30 5.82 -18.39
N SER A 96 1.64 6.43 -17.40
CA SER A 96 1.66 7.88 -17.22
C SER A 96 3.08 8.43 -17.01
N GLY A 97 3.98 7.62 -16.43
CA GLY A 97 5.40 7.92 -16.22
C GLY A 97 6.31 7.64 -17.43
N GLY A 98 5.76 7.26 -18.58
CA GLY A 98 6.50 7.10 -19.83
C GLY A 98 7.08 5.71 -20.10
N ALA A 99 6.77 4.71 -19.27
CA ALA A 99 7.17 3.34 -19.54
C ALA A 99 6.33 2.74 -20.69
N VAL A 100 6.97 2.16 -21.70
CA VAL A 100 6.24 1.45 -22.77
C VAL A 100 5.75 0.11 -22.24
N LEU A 101 4.42 -0.06 -22.17
CA LEU A 101 3.78 -1.29 -21.67
C LEU A 101 3.42 -2.23 -22.82
N LEU A 102 2.96 -1.69 -23.94
CA LEU A 102 2.60 -2.44 -25.14
C LEU A 102 2.86 -1.61 -26.40
N GLU A 103 3.79 -2.09 -27.22
CA GLU A 103 4.03 -1.58 -28.57
C GLU A 103 4.36 -2.76 -29.49
N GLY A 104 3.35 -3.29 -30.17
CA GLY A 104 3.46 -4.51 -30.99
C GLY A 104 3.66 -5.80 -30.17
N ARG A 105 4.62 -5.80 -29.25
CA ARG A 105 4.87 -6.84 -28.25
C ARG A 105 4.63 -6.29 -26.83
N PRO A 106 4.06 -7.09 -25.92
CA PRO A 106 3.88 -6.69 -24.54
C PRO A 106 5.24 -6.65 -23.82
N SER A 107 5.45 -5.64 -22.99
CA SER A 107 6.55 -5.64 -22.03
C SER A 107 6.31 -6.66 -20.92
N VAL A 108 7.38 -7.19 -20.34
CA VAL A 108 7.33 -8.20 -19.27
C VAL A 108 7.78 -7.59 -17.95
N PHE A 109 6.92 -7.65 -16.94
CA PHE A 109 7.22 -7.26 -15.57
C PHE A 109 7.72 -8.46 -14.76
N GLY A 110 8.80 -8.26 -14.02
CA GLY A 110 9.40 -9.28 -13.14
C GLY A 110 9.38 -8.83 -11.69
N PHE A 111 9.04 -9.76 -10.79
CA PHE A 111 9.01 -9.56 -9.35
C PHE A 111 9.14 -10.90 -8.62
N THR A 112 9.84 -10.91 -7.49
CA THR A 112 10.03 -12.09 -6.64
C THR A 112 9.57 -11.79 -5.23
N ALA A 113 8.46 -12.40 -4.82
CA ALA A 113 7.96 -12.27 -3.45
C ALA A 113 8.94 -12.87 -2.45
N ALA A 114 9.09 -12.24 -1.28
CA ALA A 114 9.96 -12.71 -0.20
C ALA A 114 9.30 -13.82 0.64
N GLY A 115 7.96 -13.88 0.67
CA GLY A 115 7.21 -14.80 1.52
C GLY A 115 7.11 -14.27 2.95
N ILE A 116 8.05 -14.64 3.82
CA ILE A 116 8.16 -14.09 5.17
C ILE A 116 9.00 -12.83 5.12
N ILE A 117 8.53 -11.76 5.78
CA ILE A 117 9.25 -10.50 5.91
C ILE A 117 9.50 -10.23 7.38
N THR A 118 10.76 -10.07 7.77
CA THR A 118 11.15 -9.63 9.11
C THR A 118 11.36 -8.11 9.14
N PRO A 119 11.35 -7.48 10.33
CA PRO A 119 11.46 -6.03 10.46
C PRO A 119 12.71 -5.42 9.78
N ASP A 120 13.83 -6.14 9.74
CA ASP A 120 15.11 -5.71 9.16
C ASP A 120 15.17 -5.84 7.63
N MET A 121 14.33 -6.68 7.03
CA MET A 121 14.34 -6.90 5.59
C MET A 121 13.87 -5.65 4.84
N THR A 122 14.73 -5.12 3.98
CA THR A 122 14.44 -3.95 3.12
C THR A 122 14.96 -4.18 1.71
N LYS A 123 14.51 -3.37 0.74
CA LYS A 123 15.10 -3.35 -0.60
C LYS A 123 16.60 -2.99 -0.55
N THR A 124 16.97 -2.03 0.30
CA THR A 124 18.37 -1.59 0.48
C THR A 124 19.27 -2.69 1.04
N SER A 125 18.75 -3.51 1.95
CA SER A 125 19.48 -4.69 2.46
C SER A 125 19.65 -5.81 1.43
N GLY A 126 18.97 -5.74 0.29
CA GLY A 126 18.92 -6.80 -0.72
C GLY A 126 17.94 -7.94 -0.40
N ALA A 127 17.32 -7.94 0.78
CA ALA A 127 16.39 -8.98 1.21
C ALA A 127 15.01 -8.92 0.52
N LEU A 128 14.61 -7.74 0.02
CA LEU A 128 13.37 -7.57 -0.74
C LEU A 128 13.64 -7.24 -2.20
N SER A 129 12.93 -7.91 -3.11
CA SER A 129 13.05 -7.63 -4.54
C SER A 129 12.36 -6.32 -4.94
N GLY A 130 12.87 -5.70 -6.00
CA GLY A 130 12.20 -4.61 -6.71
C GLY A 130 11.44 -5.11 -7.94
N LEU A 131 10.86 -4.17 -8.69
CA LEU A 131 10.22 -4.46 -9.97
C LEU A 131 11.23 -4.37 -11.12
N THR A 132 11.13 -5.28 -12.09
CA THR A 132 11.89 -5.20 -13.35
C THR A 132 10.95 -5.04 -14.54
N LEU A 133 11.40 -4.33 -15.56
CA LEU A 133 10.75 -4.21 -16.86
C LEU A 133 11.69 -4.77 -17.93
N ASN A 134 11.26 -5.82 -18.63
CA ASN A 134 12.07 -6.54 -19.62
C ASN A 134 13.44 -6.97 -19.06
N GLY A 135 13.46 -7.43 -17.81
CA GLY A 135 14.66 -7.87 -17.09
C GLY A 135 15.52 -6.75 -16.51
N LYS A 136 15.20 -5.48 -16.76
CA LYS A 136 15.94 -4.33 -16.20
C LYS A 136 15.24 -3.80 -14.95
N PRO A 137 15.94 -3.56 -13.83
CA PRO A 137 15.35 -2.92 -12.66
C PRO A 137 14.76 -1.55 -13.02
N ILE A 138 13.58 -1.26 -12.49
CA ILE A 138 12.95 0.05 -12.63
C ILE A 138 12.67 0.66 -11.26
N ALA A 139 12.75 2.00 -11.20
CA ALA A 139 12.36 2.75 -10.03
C ALA A 139 10.83 2.86 -9.95
N LEU A 140 10.33 2.71 -8.74
CA LEU A 140 8.94 2.99 -8.36
C LEU A 140 8.98 4.15 -7.37
N GLY A 141 8.06 5.10 -7.51
CA GLY A 141 8.01 6.30 -6.67
C GLY A 141 8.99 7.41 -7.10
N GLY A 142 8.87 8.57 -6.42
CA GLY A 142 9.62 9.80 -6.73
C GLY A 142 9.18 10.50 -8.03
N SER A 143 9.66 11.72 -8.27
CA SER A 143 9.27 12.52 -9.46
C SER A 143 9.57 11.85 -10.81
N TYR A 144 10.43 10.82 -10.83
CA TYR A 144 10.87 10.12 -12.05
C TYR A 144 10.48 8.63 -12.08
N GLY A 145 9.61 8.17 -11.18
CA GLY A 145 9.16 6.78 -11.15
C GLY A 145 8.37 6.41 -12.42
N LEU A 146 8.82 5.35 -13.11
CA LEU A 146 8.26 4.94 -14.40
C LEU A 146 6.80 4.48 -14.28
N LEU A 147 6.38 3.98 -13.11
CA LEU A 147 5.03 3.46 -12.86
C LEU A 147 4.42 4.10 -11.60
N ASN A 148 4.44 5.43 -11.53
CA ASN A 148 3.83 6.14 -10.40
C ASN A 148 2.30 6.00 -10.39
N GLY A 149 1.76 5.72 -9.20
CA GLY A 149 0.32 5.57 -8.96
C GLY A 149 -0.21 4.16 -9.26
N GLY A 150 -1.53 4.03 -9.25
CA GLY A 150 -2.21 2.74 -9.34
C GLY A 150 -1.97 1.86 -8.11
N SER A 151 -2.63 0.71 -8.09
CA SER A 151 -2.53 -0.18 -6.93
C SER A 151 -1.15 -0.82 -6.77
N LEU A 152 -0.37 -1.00 -7.84
CA LEU A 152 0.96 -1.61 -7.76
C LEU A 152 1.94 -0.73 -6.98
N SER A 153 2.04 0.56 -7.36
CA SER A 153 2.88 1.51 -6.65
C SER A 153 2.46 1.65 -5.19
N ALA A 154 1.15 1.63 -4.90
CA ALA A 154 0.63 1.72 -3.54
C ALA A 154 1.05 0.52 -2.67
N GLN A 155 1.05 -0.70 -3.21
CA GLN A 155 1.52 -1.87 -2.46
C GLN A 155 3.02 -1.79 -2.15
N PHE A 156 3.85 -1.28 -3.08
CA PHE A 156 5.26 -1.04 -2.80
C PHE A 156 5.45 0.01 -1.70
N GLN A 157 4.69 1.12 -1.74
CA GLN A 157 4.71 2.14 -0.69
C GLN A 157 4.34 1.56 0.69
N ILE A 158 3.30 0.71 0.76
CA ILE A 158 2.93 0.04 2.02
C ILE A 158 4.08 -0.83 2.53
N ARG A 159 4.65 -1.69 1.67
CA ARG A 159 5.68 -2.66 2.04
C ARG A 159 7.01 -2.00 2.46
N ASP A 160 7.40 -0.95 1.74
CA ASP A 160 8.77 -0.41 1.78
C ASP A 160 8.87 0.93 2.51
N GLU A 161 7.78 1.68 2.68
CA GLU A 161 7.78 3.02 3.30
C GLU A 161 6.82 3.11 4.48
N THR A 162 5.50 3.00 4.24
CA THR A 162 4.47 3.31 5.23
C THR A 162 4.47 2.35 6.43
N ALA A 163 4.49 1.04 6.19
CA ALA A 163 4.50 0.07 7.29
C ALA A 163 5.85 0.03 8.03
N PRO A 164 7.02 0.05 7.36
CA PRO A 164 8.30 0.24 8.03
C PRO A 164 8.36 1.50 8.90
N PHE A 165 7.83 2.63 8.40
CA PHE A 165 7.73 3.86 9.18
C PHE A 165 6.88 3.68 10.44
N ALA A 166 5.68 3.11 10.31
CA ALA A 166 4.82 2.84 11.46
C ALA A 166 5.48 1.90 12.47
N SER A 167 6.18 0.86 12.00
CA SER A 167 6.97 -0.04 12.86
C SER A 167 8.07 0.71 13.60
N ALA A 168 8.83 1.56 12.93
CA ALA A 168 9.90 2.35 13.55
C ALA A 168 9.37 3.28 14.66
N GLN A 169 8.19 3.89 14.47
CA GLN A 169 7.59 4.73 15.51
C GLN A 169 7.16 3.93 16.75
N ILE A 170 6.66 2.71 16.57
CA ILE A 170 6.26 1.85 17.70
C ILE A 170 7.48 1.21 18.37
N ASP A 171 8.53 0.87 17.60
CA ASP A 171 9.82 0.43 18.14
C ASP A 171 10.45 1.53 19.00
N ALA A 172 10.40 2.79 18.55
CA ALA A 172 10.89 3.94 19.31
C ALA A 172 10.07 4.20 20.58
N PHE A 173 8.75 4.00 20.54
CA PHE A 173 7.90 4.04 21.74
C PHE A 173 8.28 2.93 22.74
N ALA A 174 8.46 1.69 22.26
CA ALA A 174 8.90 0.56 23.08
C ALA A 174 10.28 0.81 23.69
N ARG A 175 11.20 1.38 22.91
CA ARG A 175 12.53 1.79 23.37
C ARG A 175 12.42 2.79 24.51
N ASN A 176 11.65 3.86 24.33
CA ASN A 176 11.48 4.87 25.37
C ASN A 176 10.86 4.29 26.66
N LEU A 177 9.90 3.36 26.52
CA LEU A 177 9.34 2.63 27.66
C LEU A 177 10.41 1.79 28.38
N ILE A 178 11.27 1.06 27.67
CA ILE A 178 12.33 0.28 28.30
C ILE A 178 13.37 1.20 28.95
N GLU A 179 13.84 2.24 28.26
CA GLU A 179 14.84 3.20 28.79
C GLU A 179 14.35 3.84 30.10
N ARG A 180 13.07 4.24 30.16
CA ARG A 180 12.44 4.81 31.37
C ARG A 180 12.49 3.89 32.58
N PHE A 181 12.42 2.58 32.37
CA PHE A 181 12.32 1.59 33.45
C PHE A 181 13.61 0.81 33.68
N GLN A 182 14.63 1.03 32.83
CA GLN A 182 15.97 0.47 32.94
C GLN A 182 17.00 1.51 33.42
N SER A 183 16.63 2.80 33.49
CA SER A 183 17.52 3.85 33.95
C SER A 183 18.14 3.54 35.32
N ALA A 184 19.44 3.76 35.45
CA ALA A 184 20.16 3.59 36.70
C ALA A 184 19.50 4.45 37.80
N GLY A 185 19.35 3.87 38.99
CA GLY A 185 18.79 4.55 40.16
C GLY A 185 17.28 4.39 40.37
N ILE A 186 16.54 3.80 39.44
CA ILE A 186 15.12 3.47 39.66
C ILE A 186 15.01 2.29 40.62
N ASP A 187 15.66 1.18 40.27
CA ASP A 187 15.74 -0.01 41.11
C ASP A 187 17.19 -0.18 41.59
N PRO A 188 17.50 0.15 42.86
CA PRO A 188 18.84 0.04 43.40
C PRO A 188 19.30 -1.42 43.60
N THR A 189 18.39 -2.40 43.47
CA THR A 189 18.73 -3.83 43.58
C THR A 189 19.27 -4.42 42.29
N LEU A 190 19.15 -3.70 41.16
CA LEU A 190 19.66 -4.15 39.87
C LEU A 190 21.16 -3.88 39.75
N ALA A 191 21.89 -4.86 39.21
CA ALA A 191 23.25 -4.66 38.76
C ALA A 191 23.30 -3.71 37.55
N SER A 192 24.42 -3.01 37.37
CA SER A 192 24.62 -2.18 36.19
C SER A 192 24.48 -2.99 34.89
N GLY A 193 23.67 -2.49 33.96
CA GLY A 193 23.38 -3.17 32.69
C GLY A 193 22.36 -4.32 32.79
N ALA A 194 21.77 -4.58 33.96
CA ALA A 194 20.67 -5.52 34.08
C ALA A 194 19.38 -4.99 33.42
N ALA A 195 18.49 -5.91 33.05
CA ALA A 195 17.22 -5.57 32.44
C ALA A 195 16.28 -4.94 33.49
N GLY A 196 15.60 -3.86 33.11
CA GLY A 196 14.60 -3.19 33.95
C GLY A 196 13.27 -3.93 33.99
N LEU A 197 12.19 -3.23 34.37
CA LEU A 197 10.84 -3.81 34.43
C LEU A 197 10.33 -4.22 33.04
N PHE A 198 10.58 -3.39 32.04
CA PHE A 198 10.36 -3.72 30.63
C PHE A 198 11.68 -4.12 30.00
N THR A 199 11.63 -5.09 29.09
CA THR A 199 12.82 -5.80 28.57
C THR A 199 12.72 -6.01 27.06
N ASP A 200 13.86 -6.23 26.42
CA ASP A 200 13.94 -6.72 25.05
C ASP A 200 14.03 -8.25 25.07
N GLY A 201 12.89 -8.93 25.01
CA GLY A 201 12.84 -10.40 25.06
C GLY A 201 13.48 -11.00 26.32
N GLY A 202 13.40 -10.31 27.45
CA GLY A 202 14.03 -10.70 28.73
C GLY A 202 15.45 -10.15 28.94
N ALA A 203 16.06 -9.57 27.91
CA ALA A 203 17.36 -8.91 28.02
C ALA A 203 17.24 -7.41 28.29
N ALA A 204 18.34 -6.81 28.75
CA ALA A 204 18.48 -5.36 28.80
C ALA A 204 18.50 -4.78 27.38
N LEU A 205 17.97 -3.56 27.22
CA LEU A 205 17.96 -2.85 25.96
C LEU A 205 19.36 -2.72 25.36
N LYS A 206 19.47 -3.07 24.08
CA LYS A 206 20.63 -2.78 23.25
C LYS A 206 20.21 -1.78 22.16
N PRO A 207 20.64 -0.51 22.21
CA PRO A 207 20.25 0.51 21.23
C PRO A 207 20.46 0.11 19.76
N ALA A 208 21.50 -0.68 19.49
CA ALA A 208 21.81 -1.17 18.14
C ALA A 208 20.79 -2.20 17.59
N LEU A 209 19.95 -2.78 18.45
CA LEU A 209 18.95 -3.79 18.08
C LEU A 209 17.52 -3.23 18.10
N GLU A 210 17.32 -1.92 17.89
CA GLU A 210 15.99 -1.32 17.99
C GLU A 210 14.96 -1.83 16.97
N THR A 211 15.39 -2.19 15.76
CA THR A 211 14.46 -2.67 14.72
C THR A 211 13.71 -3.92 15.17
N GLY A 212 12.37 -3.86 15.21
CA GLY A 212 11.49 -4.92 15.68
C GLY A 212 11.35 -5.02 17.20
N LEU A 213 11.90 -4.07 17.97
CA LEU A 213 11.87 -4.07 19.44
C LEU A 213 10.46 -4.14 20.00
N ALA A 214 9.49 -3.49 19.38
CA ALA A 214 8.09 -3.54 19.82
C ALA A 214 7.52 -4.96 19.79
N GLY A 215 7.92 -5.77 18.82
CA GLY A 215 7.52 -7.18 18.75
C GLY A 215 8.18 -8.03 19.84
N ARG A 216 9.35 -7.62 20.34
CA ARG A 216 10.12 -8.34 21.36
C ARG A 216 9.87 -7.84 22.78
N LEU A 217 9.31 -6.63 22.95
CA LEU A 217 9.00 -5.99 24.23
C LEU A 217 8.34 -6.97 25.19
N SER A 218 8.92 -7.22 26.36
CA SER A 218 8.38 -8.14 27.37
C SER A 218 8.49 -7.57 28.77
N LEU A 219 7.66 -8.08 29.67
CA LEU A 219 7.82 -7.83 31.11
C LEU A 219 8.99 -8.68 31.63
N ASN A 220 9.71 -8.15 32.61
CA ASN A 220 10.75 -8.91 33.29
C ASN A 220 10.13 -10.13 34.01
N ALA A 221 10.63 -11.32 33.71
CA ALA A 221 10.10 -12.57 34.27
C ALA A 221 10.15 -12.60 35.81
N ALA A 222 11.05 -11.83 36.43
CA ALA A 222 11.16 -11.74 37.88
C ALA A 222 9.85 -11.29 38.55
N VAL A 223 9.00 -10.50 37.88
CA VAL A 223 7.74 -10.00 38.47
C VAL A 223 6.50 -10.76 38.04
N ASP A 224 6.63 -11.74 37.14
CA ASP A 224 5.49 -12.46 36.56
C ASP A 224 5.35 -13.86 37.17
N PRO A 225 4.33 -14.10 38.03
CA PRO A 225 4.07 -15.41 38.63
C PRO A 225 3.84 -16.52 37.60
N ALA A 226 3.34 -16.21 36.41
CA ALA A 226 3.13 -17.21 35.36
C ALA A 226 4.44 -17.80 34.82
N THR A 227 5.56 -17.11 35.04
CA THR A 227 6.91 -17.54 34.63
C THR A 227 7.82 -17.89 35.82
N GLY A 228 7.25 -18.01 37.02
CA GLY A 228 7.99 -18.33 38.25
C GLY A 228 8.55 -17.10 38.98
N GLY A 229 8.18 -15.89 38.57
CA GLY A 229 8.45 -14.64 39.27
C GLY A 229 7.53 -14.39 40.46
N ALA A 230 7.67 -13.22 41.07
CA ALA A 230 6.84 -12.81 42.19
C ALA A 230 6.53 -11.31 42.17
N GLU A 231 5.25 -10.96 42.30
CA GLU A 231 4.77 -9.58 42.17
C GLU A 231 5.38 -8.61 43.21
N TRP A 232 5.76 -9.12 44.39
CA TRP A 232 6.40 -8.31 45.43
C TRP A 232 7.72 -7.66 44.97
N ARG A 233 8.38 -8.20 43.94
CA ARG A 233 9.58 -7.60 43.34
C ARG A 233 9.32 -6.28 42.62
N ILE A 234 8.06 -5.96 42.27
CA ILE A 234 7.71 -4.61 41.80
C ILE A 234 7.88 -3.59 42.93
N ARG A 235 7.64 -4.00 44.18
CA ARG A 235 7.78 -3.15 45.37
C ARG A 235 9.21 -3.16 45.90
N ASP A 236 9.82 -4.33 46.00
CA ASP A 236 11.09 -4.49 46.72
C ASP A 236 12.33 -4.47 45.81
N GLY A 237 12.12 -4.58 44.50
CA GLY A 237 13.19 -4.61 43.50
C GLY A 237 13.25 -5.94 42.75
N LEU A 238 13.56 -5.86 41.46
CA LEU A 238 13.73 -7.00 40.56
C LEU A 238 14.89 -7.89 40.98
N GLY A 239 15.92 -7.33 41.62
CA GLY A 239 17.08 -8.03 42.16
C GLY A 239 16.96 -8.47 43.62
N ALA A 240 15.88 -8.10 44.32
CA ALA A 240 15.73 -8.40 45.75
C ALA A 240 15.67 -9.92 46.04
N THR A 241 16.29 -10.39 47.11
CA THR A 241 16.33 -11.84 47.40
C THR A 241 15.18 -12.32 48.29
N ALA A 242 14.51 -11.40 48.99
CA ALA A 242 13.36 -11.68 49.86
C ALA A 242 12.41 -10.47 49.88
N PRO A 243 11.13 -10.66 50.23
CA PRO A 243 10.19 -9.57 50.42
C PRO A 243 10.62 -8.62 51.55
N GLY A 244 10.51 -7.32 51.30
CA GLY A 244 10.74 -6.26 52.28
C GLY A 244 9.45 -5.81 52.98
N ASP A 245 9.55 -4.68 53.68
CA ASP A 245 8.43 -4.08 54.41
C ASP A 245 7.27 -3.74 53.48
N VAL A 246 6.07 -4.23 53.81
CA VAL A 246 4.87 -4.07 52.96
C VAL A 246 4.46 -2.60 52.79
N GLY A 247 4.82 -1.74 53.75
CA GLY A 247 4.58 -0.29 53.69
C GLY A 247 5.62 0.51 52.89
N ASN A 248 6.71 -0.11 52.42
CA ASN A 248 7.72 0.59 51.64
C ASN A 248 7.23 0.77 50.19
N ALA A 249 6.83 2.00 49.85
CA ALA A 249 6.36 2.37 48.52
C ALA A 249 7.42 3.05 47.65
N THR A 250 8.68 3.16 48.10
CA THR A 250 9.69 4.00 47.44
C THR A 250 9.92 3.60 45.98
N LEU A 251 10.12 2.32 45.68
CA LEU A 251 10.31 1.86 44.30
C LEU A 251 9.05 2.08 43.46
N ILE A 252 7.86 1.82 44.02
CA ILE A 252 6.59 2.05 43.32
C ILE A 252 6.45 3.53 42.96
N SER A 253 6.78 4.44 43.89
CA SER A 253 6.82 5.88 43.62
C SER A 253 7.82 6.22 42.52
N SER A 254 9.04 5.67 42.55
CA SER A 254 10.03 5.89 41.48
C SER A 254 9.58 5.38 40.11
N LEU A 255 8.86 4.25 40.06
CA LEU A 255 8.27 3.70 38.83
C LEU A 255 7.11 4.57 38.31
N VAL A 256 6.32 5.19 39.20
CA VAL A 256 5.27 6.15 38.80
C VAL A 256 5.90 7.46 38.33
N ASP A 257 6.94 7.93 38.99
CA ASP A 257 7.67 9.14 38.62
C ASP A 257 8.35 8.96 37.25
N SER A 258 8.85 7.77 36.90
CA SER A 258 9.46 7.51 35.59
C SER A 258 8.47 7.65 34.41
N LEU A 259 7.17 7.39 34.65
CA LEU A 259 6.10 7.60 33.66
C LEU A 259 5.87 9.09 33.39
N SER A 260 5.92 9.90 34.45
CA SER A 260 5.69 11.35 34.42
C SER A 260 6.95 12.15 34.07
N ALA A 261 8.13 11.56 34.26
CA ALA A 261 9.42 12.17 33.99
C ALA A 261 9.48 12.64 32.53
N ARG A 262 9.94 13.86 32.31
CA ARG A 262 10.15 14.36 30.95
C ARG A 262 11.50 13.87 30.45
N GLN A 263 11.47 13.05 29.41
CA GLN A 263 12.66 12.53 28.74
C GLN A 263 12.52 12.75 27.23
N ALA A 264 13.62 13.13 26.58
CA ALA A 264 13.66 13.16 25.12
C ALA A 264 13.62 11.72 24.58
N ALA A 265 12.86 11.49 23.52
CA ALA A 265 12.89 10.20 22.85
C ALA A 265 14.23 10.02 22.14
N SER A 266 14.87 8.87 22.34
CA SER A 266 16.16 8.53 21.74
C SER A 266 16.08 8.25 20.23
N SER A 267 14.88 8.03 19.72
CA SER A 267 14.58 7.63 18.34
C SER A 267 13.12 7.96 17.99
N GLY A 268 12.76 7.75 16.71
CA GLY A 268 11.43 8.05 16.18
C GLY A 268 11.22 9.53 15.88
N GLN A 269 10.20 9.84 15.07
CA GLN A 269 9.82 11.19 14.69
C GLN A 269 8.82 11.83 15.65
N PHE A 270 9.12 11.82 16.95
CA PHE A 270 8.27 12.47 17.96
C PHE A 270 8.52 13.98 18.04
N SER A 271 7.69 14.70 18.80
CA SER A 271 7.86 16.15 18.97
C SER A 271 9.25 16.45 19.56
N SER A 272 9.83 17.58 19.15
CA SER A 272 11.13 17.99 19.66
C SER A 272 11.03 18.36 21.14
N GLY A 273 11.84 17.71 21.99
CA GLY A 273 11.96 18.03 23.41
C GLY A 273 11.65 16.86 24.33
N ALA A 274 11.67 17.14 25.64
CA ALA A 274 11.43 16.14 26.66
C ALA A 274 9.94 16.04 27.00
N SER A 275 9.40 14.83 26.90
CA SER A 275 7.98 14.51 27.13
C SER A 275 7.83 13.38 28.15
N SER A 276 6.68 13.34 28.83
CA SER A 276 6.27 12.16 29.61
C SER A 276 5.89 11.01 28.68
N LEU A 277 5.68 9.81 29.22
CA LEU A 277 5.17 8.69 28.40
C LEU A 277 3.79 9.00 27.80
N SER A 278 2.93 9.71 28.54
CA SER A 278 1.63 10.17 28.05
C SER A 278 1.75 11.18 26.91
N GLY A 279 2.74 12.09 26.99
CA GLY A 279 3.06 13.02 25.90
C GLY A 279 3.53 12.28 24.65
N LEU A 280 4.40 11.27 24.81
CA LEU A 280 4.87 10.44 23.70
C LEU A 280 3.73 9.64 23.03
N SER A 281 2.79 9.13 23.83
CA SER A 281 1.56 8.51 23.30
C SER A 281 0.68 9.50 22.55
N GLY A 282 0.65 10.76 22.99
CA GLY A 282 -0.01 11.87 22.29
C GLY A 282 0.63 12.13 20.93
N ASP A 283 1.96 12.22 20.88
CA ASP A 283 2.72 12.40 19.63
C ASP A 283 2.48 11.24 18.65
N LEU A 284 2.51 9.99 19.13
CA LEU A 284 2.21 8.82 18.31
C LEU A 284 0.78 8.88 17.73
N SER A 285 -0.18 9.36 18.51
CA SER A 285 -1.57 9.54 18.07
C SER A 285 -1.71 10.66 17.05
N ALA A 286 -0.95 11.76 17.22
CA ALA A 286 -0.90 12.88 16.30
C ALA A 286 -0.27 12.49 14.96
N LEU A 287 0.85 11.75 14.98
CA LEU A 287 1.51 11.22 13.77
C LEU A 287 0.58 10.31 12.97
N ASN A 288 -0.09 9.36 13.64
CA ASN A 288 -1.06 8.48 12.99
C ASN A 288 -2.25 9.26 12.41
N SER A 289 -2.70 10.31 13.10
CA SER A 289 -3.78 11.16 12.60
C SER A 289 -3.36 12.00 11.40
N ALA A 290 -2.16 12.57 11.42
CA ALA A 290 -1.60 13.29 10.28
C ALA A 290 -1.44 12.38 9.05
N ALA A 291 -0.87 11.18 9.24
CA ALA A 291 -0.72 10.19 8.17
C ALA A 291 -2.07 9.77 7.57
N ARG A 292 -3.08 9.53 8.43
CA ARG A 292 -4.44 9.19 7.99
C ARG A 292 -5.08 10.33 7.19
N LEU A 293 -5.00 11.57 7.68
CA LEU A 293 -5.54 12.74 6.97
C LEU A 293 -4.88 12.91 5.60
N HIS A 294 -3.56 12.71 5.50
CA HIS A 294 -2.85 12.78 4.23
C HIS A 294 -3.30 11.70 3.24
N ALA A 295 -3.52 10.48 3.71
CA ALA A 295 -4.03 9.38 2.91
C ALA A 295 -5.47 9.62 2.45
N GLU A 296 -6.34 10.11 3.34
CA GLU A 296 -7.73 10.47 3.04
C GLU A 296 -7.80 11.59 1.99
N GLN A 297 -7.01 12.66 2.13
CA GLN A 297 -6.94 13.74 1.14
C GLN A 297 -6.50 13.21 -0.24
N SER A 298 -5.49 12.34 -0.27
CA SER A 298 -5.00 11.75 -1.52
C SER A 298 -6.06 10.86 -2.17
N ALA A 299 -6.79 10.07 -1.37
CA ALA A 299 -7.87 9.22 -1.84
C ALA A 299 -9.06 10.04 -2.38
N VAL A 300 -9.47 11.09 -1.68
CA VAL A 300 -10.55 12.00 -2.12
C VAL A 300 -10.17 12.66 -3.44
N PHE A 301 -8.95 13.20 -3.56
CA PHE A 301 -8.47 13.80 -4.80
C PHE A 301 -8.48 12.82 -5.98
N ALA A 302 -7.98 11.59 -5.76
CA ALA A 302 -8.00 10.55 -6.79
C ALA A 302 -9.43 10.16 -7.20
N GLN A 303 -10.35 10.06 -6.24
CA GLN A 303 -11.75 9.73 -6.48
C GLN A 303 -12.48 10.83 -7.26
N SER A 304 -12.30 12.10 -6.90
CA SER A 304 -12.89 13.23 -7.63
C SER A 304 -12.41 13.28 -9.07
N ARG A 305 -11.11 13.07 -9.30
CA ARG A 305 -10.54 13.00 -10.65
C ARG A 305 -11.12 11.84 -11.46
N LEU A 306 -11.29 10.67 -10.86
CA LEU A 306 -11.91 9.52 -11.53
C LEU A 306 -13.37 9.80 -11.92
N GLN A 307 -14.13 10.44 -11.02
CA GLN A 307 -15.52 10.83 -11.29
C GLN A 307 -15.62 11.81 -12.47
N GLU A 308 -14.75 12.81 -12.52
CA GLU A 308 -14.69 13.76 -13.63
C GLU A 308 -14.37 13.05 -14.96
N LEU A 309 -13.36 12.19 -14.98
CA LEU A 309 -13.00 11.40 -16.17
C LEU A 309 -14.14 10.48 -16.61
N THR A 310 -14.83 9.85 -15.66
CA THR A 310 -15.98 8.98 -15.95
C THR A 310 -17.14 9.77 -16.53
N LEU A 311 -17.36 11.00 -16.07
CA LEU A 311 -18.38 11.89 -16.63
C LEU A 311 -18.04 12.29 -18.07
N ILE A 312 -16.79 12.64 -18.34
CA ILE A 312 -16.31 12.96 -19.69
C ILE A 312 -16.44 11.75 -20.61
N GLU A 313 -16.08 10.56 -20.14
CA GLU A 313 -16.24 9.31 -20.88
C GLU A 313 -17.71 9.04 -21.21
N LYS A 314 -18.61 9.16 -20.23
CA LYS A 314 -20.06 9.00 -20.44
C LYS A 314 -20.65 10.05 -21.39
N GLN A 315 -20.17 11.29 -21.35
CA GLN A 315 -20.59 12.34 -22.29
C GLN A 315 -20.08 12.08 -23.71
N SER A 316 -18.90 11.47 -23.84
CA SER A 316 -18.33 11.04 -25.12
C SER A 316 -18.85 9.66 -25.57
N GLY A 317 -19.66 9.02 -24.72
CA GLY A 317 -20.25 7.72 -24.97
C GLY A 317 -21.22 7.81 -26.13
N VAL A 318 -20.99 7.00 -27.15
CA VAL A 318 -21.90 6.87 -28.29
C VAL A 318 -23.18 6.21 -27.82
N ASP A 319 -24.28 6.95 -27.81
CA ASP A 319 -25.60 6.38 -27.56
C ASP A 319 -25.97 5.48 -28.75
N THR A 320 -25.87 4.17 -28.56
CA THR A 320 -26.17 3.16 -29.58
C THR A 320 -27.61 3.26 -30.10
N ASP A 321 -28.56 3.76 -29.31
CA ASP A 321 -29.93 3.97 -29.77
C ASP A 321 -30.00 5.21 -30.69
N SER A 322 -29.23 6.26 -30.39
CA SER A 322 -29.09 7.44 -31.26
C SER A 322 -28.36 7.13 -32.56
N GLU A 323 -27.28 6.35 -32.53
CA GLU A 323 -26.60 5.88 -33.74
C GLU A 323 -27.48 4.93 -34.56
N MET A 324 -28.26 4.06 -33.92
CA MET A 324 -29.22 3.20 -34.61
C MET A 324 -30.34 4.01 -35.27
N GLN A 325 -30.85 5.05 -34.60
CA GLN A 325 -31.81 5.98 -35.21
C GLN A 325 -31.21 6.73 -36.41
N LYS A 326 -29.95 7.18 -36.32
CA LYS A 326 -29.24 7.79 -37.44
C LYS A 326 -29.03 6.80 -38.59
N LEU A 327 -28.69 5.55 -38.30
CA LEU A 327 -28.58 4.49 -39.31
C LEU A 327 -29.91 4.23 -40.01
N LEU A 328 -31.02 4.14 -39.26
CA LEU A 328 -32.36 4.00 -39.83
C LEU A 328 -32.76 5.20 -40.70
N LEU A 329 -32.41 6.42 -40.28
CA LEU A 329 -32.59 7.64 -41.07
C LEU A 329 -31.77 7.61 -42.35
N VAL A 330 -30.51 7.15 -42.29
CA VAL A 330 -29.64 6.99 -43.45
C VAL A 330 -30.19 5.94 -44.40
N GLU A 331 -30.66 4.79 -43.91
CA GLU A 331 -31.30 3.74 -44.71
C GLU A 331 -32.59 4.23 -45.37
N GLN A 332 -33.45 4.95 -44.64
CA GLN A 332 -34.66 5.55 -45.21
C GLN A 332 -34.34 6.61 -46.25
N ALA A 333 -33.35 7.47 -46.02
CA ALA A 333 -32.91 8.47 -46.99
C ALA A 333 -32.34 7.81 -48.25
N TYR A 334 -31.59 6.71 -48.10
CA TYR A 334 -31.07 5.93 -49.22
C TYR A 334 -32.19 5.26 -50.02
N ALA A 335 -33.17 4.64 -49.33
CA ALA A 335 -34.34 4.03 -49.97
C ALA A 335 -35.23 5.08 -50.66
N ALA A 336 -35.38 6.26 -50.07
CA ALA A 336 -36.10 7.38 -50.66
C ALA A 336 -35.39 7.90 -51.92
N ASN A 337 -34.07 8.11 -51.85
CA ASN A 337 -33.27 8.53 -53.01
C ASN A 337 -33.31 7.48 -54.14
N ALA A 338 -33.24 6.19 -53.80
CA ALA A 338 -33.40 5.11 -54.79
C ALA A 338 -34.78 5.14 -55.48
N ARG A 339 -35.85 5.44 -54.73
CA ARG A 339 -37.19 5.62 -55.31
C ARG A 339 -37.28 6.85 -56.21
N VAL A 340 -36.67 7.97 -55.83
CA VAL A 340 -36.61 9.18 -56.67
C VAL A 340 -35.89 8.87 -57.98
N ILE A 341 -34.72 8.23 -57.92
CA ILE A 341 -33.97 7.79 -59.11
C ILE A 341 -34.82 6.85 -59.98
N SER A 342 -35.52 5.88 -59.39
CA SER A 342 -36.38 4.97 -60.15
C SER A 342 -37.57 5.67 -60.82
N THR A 343 -38.10 6.72 -60.19
CA THR A 343 -39.22 7.50 -60.73
C THR A 343 -38.75 8.42 -61.86
N VAL A 344 -37.56 9.00 -61.71
CA VAL A 344 -36.90 9.78 -62.77
C VAL A 344 -36.54 8.89 -63.96
N ASP A 345 -36.03 7.66 -63.74
CA ASP A 345 -35.77 6.69 -64.82
C ASP A 345 -37.05 6.32 -65.57
N LYS A 346 -38.17 6.13 -64.87
CA LYS A 346 -39.48 5.91 -65.49
C LYS A 346 -39.94 7.11 -66.30
N MET A 347 -39.83 8.33 -65.78
CA MET A 347 -40.20 9.55 -66.52
C MET A 347 -39.33 9.77 -67.77
N LEU A 348 -38.02 9.50 -67.68
CA LEU A 348 -37.12 9.54 -68.83
C LEU A 348 -37.48 8.51 -69.90
N LYS A 349 -37.83 7.28 -69.50
CA LYS A 349 -38.33 6.26 -70.43
C LYS A 349 -39.63 6.67 -71.11
N THR A 350 -40.59 7.24 -70.37
CA THR A 350 -41.84 7.72 -70.97
C THR A 350 -41.61 8.86 -71.98
N ILE A 351 -40.62 9.74 -71.74
CA ILE A 351 -40.24 10.79 -72.72
C ILE A 351 -39.52 10.19 -73.94
N LEU A 352 -38.77 9.10 -73.78
CA LEU A 352 -38.07 8.41 -74.87
C LEU A 352 -38.99 7.48 -75.70
N GLU A 353 -40.15 7.10 -75.15
CA GLU A 353 -41.16 6.27 -75.82
C GLU A 353 -42.28 7.09 -76.51
N MET A 354 -42.21 8.42 -76.44
CA MET A 354 -43.00 9.35 -77.26
C MET A 354 -42.17 9.88 -78.43
#